data_AF-A0A060LTI3-F1
#
_entry.id   AF-A0A060LTI3-F1
#
_cell.length_a   1.000
_cell.length_b   1.000
_cell.length_c   1.000
_cell.angle_alpha   90.00
_cell.angle_beta   90.00
_cell.angle_gamma   90.00
#
_symmetry.space_group_name_H-M   'P 1'
#
loop_
_entity.id
_entity.type
_entity.pdbx_description
1 polymer ?
#
loop_
_entity_poly.entity_id
_entity_poly.type
_entity_poly.pdbx_seq_one_letter_code
_entity_poly.pdbx_strand_id
1 'polypeptide(L)'
;MKFFSTTGLLDFFTPAYKRPVDDHIIQDETTTRLINDTERLLKRMTENATGKNERKNIRRRQKDWDIRVKINYNYIRLIVADTKNSRSPIHKRLRIVCYRKYIKSSNGMGKIKEATIHYLKDGRTHVRSLLNVSHFKGILYGIHQLDLAYVGTKSTEVSLERLSGHEQQLKSEHANDIRVLVQEAKRYVQAMDTLSIDPMLDNRLQRILTHVGKLEDDFQLFDFEDKHTVRRLLREDIPNLMGAFFALSKQNQLEQRDNVFVSLSKMELSLIRLLEELEKTKIERMNHVMRLQELRYGANEKQNEE
;
A
#
# COMPACT_ATOMS: atom_id res chain seq x y z
N MET A 1 9.57 10.45 23.68
CA MET A 1 9.78 9.31 24.62
C MET A 1 10.45 8.18 23.87
N LYS A 2 11.42 7.52 24.50
CA LYS A 2 12.31 6.52 23.91
C LYS A 2 11.54 5.24 23.54
N PHE A 3 11.57 4.83 22.27
CA PHE A 3 11.13 3.49 21.85
C PHE A 3 12.21 2.47 22.22
N PHE A 4 12.11 1.90 23.42
CA PHE A 4 12.83 0.68 23.73
C PHE A 4 12.11 -0.50 23.08
N SER A 5 12.84 -1.22 22.23
CA SER A 5 12.52 -2.55 21.70
C SER A 5 11.96 -3.45 22.82
N THR A 6 10.72 -3.89 22.65
CA THR A 6 10.10 -4.95 23.45
C THR A 6 10.30 -6.33 22.81
N THR A 7 11.48 -6.63 22.24
CA THR A 7 11.71 -7.90 21.50
C THR A 7 12.82 -8.80 22.05
N GLY A 8 13.53 -8.42 23.11
CA GLY A 8 14.74 -9.15 23.56
C GLY A 8 14.53 -10.63 23.96
N LEU A 9 13.43 -10.97 24.65
CA LEU A 9 13.21 -12.33 25.15
C LEU A 9 12.67 -13.30 24.09
N LEU A 10 11.74 -12.85 23.25
CA LEU A 10 11.17 -13.66 22.16
C LEU A 10 12.16 -13.87 21.00
N ASP A 11 13.04 -12.90 20.75
CA ASP A 11 14.08 -13.03 19.73
C ASP A 11 15.11 -14.10 20.08
N PHE A 12 15.42 -14.32 21.37
CA PHE A 12 16.40 -15.33 21.78
C PHE A 12 16.00 -16.76 21.39
N PHE A 13 14.72 -17.12 21.57
CA PHE A 13 14.19 -18.45 21.25
C PHE A 13 13.76 -18.63 19.79
N THR A 14 13.69 -17.54 19.03
CA THR A 14 13.34 -17.60 17.61
C THR A 14 14.53 -18.10 16.79
N PRO A 15 14.40 -19.18 15.98
CA PRO A 15 15.47 -19.65 15.11
C PRO A 15 15.97 -18.55 14.18
N ALA A 16 17.29 -18.50 13.93
CA ALA A 16 17.93 -17.40 13.18
C ALA A 16 17.21 -17.04 11.86
N TYR A 17 16.78 -18.04 11.09
CA TYR A 17 16.10 -17.87 9.81
C TYR A 17 14.66 -17.31 9.90
N LYS A 18 14.06 -17.27 11.09
CA LYS A 18 12.75 -16.67 11.36
C LYS A 18 12.84 -15.25 11.91
N ARG A 19 14.01 -14.83 12.42
CA ARG A 19 14.20 -13.47 12.92
C ARG A 19 14.14 -12.48 11.75
N PRO A 20 13.49 -11.32 11.90
CA PRO A 20 13.51 -10.29 10.88
C PRO A 20 14.94 -9.78 10.67
N VAL A 21 15.21 -9.27 9.47
CA VAL A 21 16.47 -8.58 9.18
C VAL A 21 16.37 -7.15 9.70
N ASP A 22 17.47 -6.65 10.26
CA ASP A 22 17.56 -5.29 10.78
C ASP A 22 17.49 -4.26 9.63
N ASP A 23 16.79 -3.16 9.84
CA ASP A 23 16.53 -2.16 8.81
C ASP A 23 17.81 -1.53 8.23
N HIS A 24 18.85 -1.32 9.04
CA HIS A 24 20.12 -0.76 8.58
C HIS A 24 20.86 -1.64 7.57
N ILE A 25 20.53 -2.94 7.51
CA ILE A 25 21.09 -3.86 6.51
C ILE A 25 20.41 -3.67 5.14
N ILE A 26 19.21 -3.08 5.09
CA ILE A 26 18.36 -2.99 3.88
C ILE A 26 18.29 -1.57 3.33
N GLN A 27 18.45 -0.56 4.19
CA GLN A 27 18.32 0.87 3.85
C GLN A 27 19.47 1.43 3.00
N ASP A 28 20.40 0.61 2.50
CA ASP A 28 21.44 1.08 1.60
C ASP A 28 20.91 1.39 0.19
N GLU A 29 21.50 2.41 -0.43
CA GLU A 29 21.10 2.89 -1.76
C GLU A 29 21.21 1.79 -2.82
N THR A 30 22.24 0.95 -2.74
CA THR A 30 22.46 -0.21 -3.60
C THR A 30 21.35 -1.25 -3.48
N THR A 31 20.96 -1.62 -2.26
CA THR A 31 19.83 -2.54 -2.03
C THR A 31 18.51 -1.96 -2.50
N THR A 32 18.28 -0.66 -2.29
CA THR A 32 17.07 0.01 -2.78
C THR A 32 16.98 -0.06 -4.30
N ARG A 33 18.09 0.20 -5.02
CA ARG A 33 18.14 0.06 -6.48
C ARG A 33 17.95 -1.38 -6.94
N LEU A 34 18.53 -2.34 -6.23
CA LEU A 34 18.38 -3.77 -6.48
C LEU A 34 16.92 -4.22 -6.33
N ILE A 35 16.22 -3.77 -5.28
CA ILE A 35 14.80 -4.05 -5.06
C ILE A 35 13.97 -3.48 -6.21
N ASN A 36 14.15 -2.20 -6.54
CA ASN A 36 13.43 -1.53 -7.63
C ASN A 36 13.67 -2.23 -8.99
N ASP A 37 14.91 -2.66 -9.27
CA ASP A 37 15.22 -3.37 -10.51
C ASP A 37 14.60 -4.77 -10.57
N THR A 38 14.50 -5.43 -9.43
CA THR A 38 13.82 -6.73 -9.28
C THR A 38 12.33 -6.58 -9.54
N GLU A 39 11.68 -5.57 -8.96
CA GLU A 39 10.26 -5.29 -9.19
C GLU A 39 9.98 -4.97 -10.66
N ARG A 40 10.82 -4.13 -11.29
CA ARG A 40 10.73 -3.84 -12.73
C ARG A 40 10.87 -5.09 -13.58
N LEU A 41 11.78 -6.00 -13.23
CA LEU A 41 11.93 -7.27 -13.95
C LEU A 41 10.67 -8.13 -13.82
N LEU A 42 10.14 -8.29 -12.60
CA LEU A 42 8.92 -9.07 -12.37
C LEU A 42 7.72 -8.49 -13.12
N LYS A 43 7.58 -7.15 -13.15
CA LYS A 43 6.54 -6.45 -13.93
C LYS A 43 6.65 -6.77 -15.42
N ARG A 44 7.83 -6.60 -16.02
CA ARG A 44 8.08 -6.96 -17.43
C ARG A 44 7.80 -8.43 -17.72
N MET A 45 8.13 -9.32 -16.80
CA MET A 45 7.86 -10.76 -16.96
C MET A 45 6.37 -11.08 -16.95
N THR A 46 5.60 -10.31 -16.17
CA THR A 46 4.14 -10.42 -16.07
C THR A 46 3.48 -9.91 -17.34
N GLU A 47 3.91 -8.76 -17.86
CA GLU A 47 3.43 -8.18 -19.13
C GLU A 47 3.70 -9.11 -20.33
N ASN A 48 4.87 -9.77 -20.34
CA ASN A 48 5.28 -10.71 -21.39
C ASN A 48 4.85 -12.17 -21.11
N ALA A 49 3.93 -12.40 -20.19
CA ALA A 49 3.47 -13.75 -19.88
C ALA A 49 2.54 -14.28 -20.98
N THR A 50 2.73 -15.54 -21.37
CA THR A 50 2.00 -16.20 -22.45
C THR A 50 0.60 -16.64 -22.05
N GLY A 51 0.23 -16.54 -20.77
CA GLY A 51 -1.03 -17.08 -20.27
C GLY A 51 -1.08 -18.61 -20.25
N LYS A 52 0.06 -19.29 -20.39
CA LYS A 52 0.15 -20.75 -20.32
C LYS A 52 1.06 -21.15 -19.17
N ASN A 53 0.72 -22.26 -18.52
CA ASN A 53 1.56 -22.83 -17.48
C ASN A 53 2.81 -23.43 -18.09
N GLU A 54 3.86 -22.61 -18.16
CA GLU A 54 5.15 -22.99 -18.76
C GLU A 54 6.30 -22.76 -17.79
N ARG A 55 7.41 -23.47 -18.05
CA ARG A 55 8.66 -23.25 -17.32
C ARG A 55 9.42 -22.12 -17.98
N LYS A 56 9.92 -21.18 -17.19
CA LYS A 56 10.76 -20.08 -17.70
C LYS A 56 11.87 -19.77 -16.73
N ASN A 57 13.05 -19.47 -17.27
CA ASN A 57 14.20 -19.06 -16.50
C ASN A 57 14.74 -17.77 -17.10
N ILE A 58 14.69 -16.70 -16.31
CA ILE A 58 15.18 -15.40 -16.72
C ILE A 58 16.29 -14.99 -15.76
N ARG A 59 17.39 -14.53 -16.33
CA ARG A 59 18.51 -13.99 -15.60
C ARG A 59 18.80 -12.59 -16.11
N ARG A 60 18.92 -11.64 -15.20
CA ARG A 60 19.34 -10.27 -15.49
C ARG A 60 20.52 -9.92 -14.61
N ARG A 61 21.65 -9.65 -15.24
CA ARG A 61 22.89 -9.29 -14.56
C ARG A 61 23.16 -7.81 -14.78
N GLN A 62 23.36 -7.09 -13.69
CA GLN A 62 23.89 -5.74 -13.68
C GLN A 62 25.31 -5.75 -13.10
N LYS A 63 25.98 -4.59 -13.10
CA LYS A 63 27.31 -4.44 -12.51
C LYS A 63 27.30 -4.83 -11.03
N ASP A 64 26.30 -4.34 -10.29
CA ASP A 64 26.26 -4.46 -8.83
C ASP A 64 25.45 -5.68 -8.34
N TRP A 65 24.48 -6.20 -9.11
CA TRP A 65 23.66 -7.35 -8.70
C TRP A 65 23.27 -8.31 -9.85
N ASP A 66 22.93 -9.56 -9.51
CA ASP A 66 22.41 -10.59 -10.41
C ASP A 66 21.02 -11.05 -9.92
N ILE A 67 20.01 -10.92 -10.77
CA ILE A 67 18.63 -11.34 -10.51
C ILE A 67 18.33 -12.57 -11.35
N ARG A 68 17.82 -13.63 -10.72
CA ARG A 68 17.42 -14.88 -11.37
C ARG A 68 16.02 -15.28 -10.94
N VAL A 69 15.11 -15.35 -11.91
CA VAL A 69 13.74 -15.80 -11.73
C VAL A 69 13.57 -17.14 -12.44
N LYS A 70 13.21 -18.17 -11.69
CA LYS A 70 12.89 -19.51 -12.21
C LYS A 70 11.43 -19.83 -11.90
N ILE A 71 10.63 -19.92 -12.95
CA ILE A 71 9.25 -20.41 -12.91
C ILE A 71 9.29 -21.90 -13.25
N ASN A 72 8.89 -22.73 -12.30
CA ASN A 72 8.66 -24.15 -12.50
C ASN A 72 7.17 -24.46 -12.28
N TYR A 73 6.73 -25.64 -12.70
CA TYR A 73 5.35 -26.09 -12.41
C TYR A 73 5.05 -26.14 -10.92
N ASN A 74 6.05 -26.31 -10.04
CA ASN A 74 5.77 -26.45 -8.61
C ASN A 74 5.98 -25.18 -7.80
N TYR A 75 6.83 -24.29 -8.28
CA TYR A 75 7.30 -23.15 -7.51
C TYR A 75 7.83 -22.05 -8.42
N ILE A 76 7.71 -20.82 -7.95
CA ILE A 76 8.47 -19.67 -8.45
C ILE A 76 9.63 -19.45 -7.49
N ARG A 77 10.84 -19.38 -8.04
CA ARG A 77 12.07 -19.13 -7.28
C ARG A 77 12.73 -17.86 -7.79
N LEU A 78 12.80 -16.86 -6.91
CA LEU A 78 13.57 -15.66 -7.09
C LEU A 78 14.87 -15.77 -6.28
N ILE A 79 16.00 -15.56 -6.94
CA ILE A 79 17.30 -15.40 -6.30
C ILE A 79 17.86 -14.07 -6.74
N VAL A 80 18.21 -13.21 -5.80
CA VAL A 80 18.91 -11.96 -6.07
C VAL A 80 20.18 -11.95 -5.24
N ALA A 81 21.31 -11.58 -5.85
CA ALA A 81 22.58 -11.54 -5.14
C ALA A 81 23.40 -10.35 -5.59
N ASP A 82 24.09 -9.72 -4.65
CA ASP A 82 25.15 -8.78 -4.96
C ASP A 82 26.27 -9.49 -5.72
N THR A 83 26.85 -8.80 -6.69
CA THR A 83 28.06 -9.26 -7.36
C THR A 83 29.29 -8.90 -6.52
N LYS A 84 30.46 -9.43 -6.90
CA LYS A 84 31.75 -9.02 -6.32
C LYS A 84 32.07 -7.53 -6.51
N ASN A 85 31.42 -6.88 -7.48
CA ASN A 85 31.66 -5.48 -7.83
C ASN A 85 30.63 -4.53 -7.20
N SER A 86 29.69 -5.07 -6.40
CA SER A 86 28.67 -4.27 -5.72
C SER A 86 29.32 -3.24 -4.80
N ARG A 87 28.74 -2.04 -4.77
CA ARG A 87 29.13 -0.98 -3.84
C ARG A 87 28.44 -1.12 -2.47
N SER A 88 27.62 -2.16 -2.27
CA SER A 88 26.94 -2.35 -0.99
C SER A 88 27.98 -2.66 0.11
N PRO A 89 27.90 -1.99 1.28
CA PRO A 89 28.81 -2.26 2.40
C PRO A 89 28.74 -3.71 2.89
N ILE A 90 27.59 -4.37 2.69
CA ILE A 90 27.34 -5.73 3.13
C ILE A 90 26.72 -6.47 1.96
N HIS A 91 27.48 -7.39 1.35
CA HIS A 91 26.98 -8.23 0.26
C HIS A 91 25.84 -9.14 0.75
N LYS A 92 24.74 -9.15 0.01
CA LYS A 92 23.53 -9.86 0.35
C LYS A 92 23.15 -10.85 -0.73
N ARG A 93 22.47 -11.90 -0.31
CA ARG A 93 21.82 -12.87 -1.18
C ARG A 93 20.41 -13.14 -0.69
N LEU A 94 19.45 -12.72 -1.48
CA LEU A 94 18.02 -12.90 -1.27
C LEU A 94 17.56 -14.18 -1.96
N ARG A 95 16.70 -14.93 -1.27
CA ARG A 95 16.07 -16.13 -1.79
C ARG A 95 14.61 -16.16 -1.40
N ILE A 96 13.74 -16.10 -2.40
CA ILE A 96 12.30 -16.23 -2.23
C ILE A 96 11.81 -17.40 -3.07
N VAL A 97 11.11 -18.34 -2.43
CA VAL A 97 10.49 -19.50 -3.05
C VAL A 97 9.04 -19.52 -2.66
N CYS A 98 8.16 -19.37 -3.64
CA CYS A 98 6.71 -19.46 -3.47
C CYS A 98 6.20 -20.70 -4.19
N TYR A 99 5.27 -21.43 -3.57
CA TYR A 99 4.47 -22.41 -4.28
C TYR A 99 3.59 -21.69 -5.31
N ARG A 100 3.29 -22.36 -6.43
CA ARG A 100 2.26 -21.88 -7.37
C ARG A 100 0.89 -21.95 -6.68
N LYS A 101 -0.02 -21.01 -6.97
CA LYS A 101 -1.35 -20.90 -6.34
C LYS A 101 -2.14 -22.21 -6.38
N TYR A 102 -2.14 -22.90 -7.52
CA TYR A 102 -2.86 -24.17 -7.71
C TYR A 102 -2.28 -25.37 -6.95
N ILE A 103 -1.08 -25.26 -6.36
CA ILE A 103 -0.47 -26.33 -5.58
C ILE A 103 -0.74 -26.14 -4.11
N LYS A 104 -0.37 -24.98 -3.58
CA LYS A 104 -0.57 -24.60 -2.19
C LYS A 104 -0.79 -23.10 -2.13
N SER A 105 -1.96 -22.68 -1.68
CA SER A 105 -2.28 -21.29 -1.43
C SER A 105 -2.42 -21.00 0.06
N SER A 106 -2.22 -19.74 0.42
CA SER A 106 -2.52 -19.17 1.73
C SER A 106 -2.96 -17.73 1.49
N ASN A 107 -4.15 -17.36 1.95
CA ASN A 107 -4.74 -16.02 1.76
C ASN A 107 -4.78 -15.60 0.27
N GLY A 108 -5.24 -16.47 -0.63
CA GLY A 108 -5.36 -16.18 -2.08
C GLY A 108 -4.04 -16.14 -2.86
N MET A 109 -2.89 -16.18 -2.19
CA MET A 109 -1.55 -16.19 -2.78
C MET A 109 -0.88 -17.57 -2.68
N GLY A 110 0.06 -17.85 -3.56
CA GLY A 110 0.92 -19.04 -3.45
C GLY A 110 1.67 -19.06 -2.12
N LYS A 111 1.59 -20.17 -1.38
CA LYS A 111 2.20 -20.28 -0.05
C LYS A 111 3.71 -20.05 -0.15
N ILE A 112 4.24 -19.16 0.68
CA ILE A 112 5.68 -18.89 0.72
C ILE A 112 6.37 -20.08 1.39
N LYS A 113 7.26 -20.76 0.65
CA LYS A 113 8.08 -21.86 1.15
C LYS A 113 9.30 -21.34 1.90
N GLU A 114 9.94 -20.31 1.35
CA GLU A 114 11.19 -19.75 1.84
C GLU A 114 11.24 -18.27 1.44
N ALA A 115 11.59 -17.39 2.37
CA ALA A 115 11.85 -15.98 2.09
C ALA A 115 12.95 -15.51 3.04
N THR A 116 14.19 -15.63 2.59
CA THR A 116 15.38 -15.43 3.42
C THR A 116 16.39 -14.49 2.77
N ILE A 117 17.11 -13.76 3.61
CA ILE A 117 18.29 -12.99 3.23
C ILE A 117 19.50 -13.56 3.93
N HIS A 118 20.57 -13.75 3.15
CA HIS A 118 21.87 -14.17 3.62
C HIS A 118 22.84 -13.01 3.48
N TYR A 119 23.56 -12.68 4.54
CA TYR A 119 24.59 -11.64 4.51
C TYR A 119 25.71 -11.97 5.50
N LEU A 120 26.90 -11.44 5.25
CA LEU A 120 28.05 -11.55 6.14
C LEU A 120 28.17 -10.27 6.97
N LYS A 121 28.15 -10.39 8.29
CA LYS A 121 28.37 -9.28 9.21
C LYS A 121 29.37 -9.75 10.28
N ASP A 122 30.42 -8.97 10.53
CA ASP A 122 31.41 -9.25 11.57
C ASP A 122 32.03 -10.66 11.46
N GLY A 123 32.31 -11.10 10.22
CA GLY A 123 32.88 -12.42 9.92
C GLY A 123 31.90 -13.60 10.09
N ARG A 124 30.64 -13.35 10.44
CA ARG A 124 29.61 -14.38 10.64
C ARG A 124 28.54 -14.29 9.57
N THR A 125 28.11 -15.46 9.07
CA THR A 125 27.01 -15.54 8.12
C THR A 125 25.68 -15.49 8.86
N HIS A 126 24.86 -14.50 8.53
CA HIS A 126 23.52 -14.35 9.07
C HIS A 126 22.48 -14.78 8.03
N VAL A 127 21.47 -15.52 8.50
CA VAL A 127 20.26 -15.83 7.74
C VAL A 127 19.09 -15.21 8.48
N ARG A 128 18.27 -14.43 7.79
CA ARG A 128 17.11 -13.72 8.36
C ARG A 128 15.89 -13.85 7.46
N SER A 129 14.71 -13.70 8.03
CA SER A 129 13.45 -13.74 7.31
C SER A 129 13.16 -12.41 6.61
N LEU A 130 12.59 -12.50 5.41
CA LEU A 130 12.10 -11.37 4.63
C LEU A 130 10.58 -11.17 4.72
N LEU A 131 9.86 -12.06 5.41
CA LEU A 131 8.38 -12.10 5.37
C LEU A 131 7.72 -10.85 5.94
N ASN A 132 8.30 -10.28 7.00
CA ASN A 132 7.72 -9.14 7.72
C ASN A 132 8.39 -7.81 7.37
N VAL A 133 9.25 -7.78 6.35
CA VAL A 133 10.00 -6.59 5.97
C VAL A 133 9.22 -5.79 4.93
N SER A 134 8.90 -4.53 5.25
CA SER A 134 8.11 -3.63 4.40
C SER A 134 8.67 -3.48 2.99
N HIS A 135 10.00 -3.31 2.86
CA HIS A 135 10.70 -3.11 1.60
C HIS A 135 10.56 -4.25 0.58
N PHE A 136 10.22 -5.48 1.02
CA PHE A 136 10.12 -6.65 0.15
C PHE A 136 8.67 -7.01 -0.22
N LYS A 137 7.69 -6.27 0.28
CA LYS A 137 6.26 -6.49 -0.04
C LYS A 137 5.99 -6.36 -1.54
N GLY A 138 6.60 -5.38 -2.22
CA GLY A 138 6.43 -5.18 -3.66
C GLY A 138 6.98 -6.34 -4.49
N ILE A 139 8.12 -6.92 -4.10
CA ILE A 139 8.67 -8.14 -4.71
C ILE A 139 7.73 -9.34 -4.51
N LEU A 140 7.22 -9.55 -3.30
CA LEU A 140 6.27 -10.64 -3.02
C LEU A 140 5.00 -10.50 -3.86
N TYR A 141 4.47 -9.28 -3.98
CA TYR A 141 3.36 -8.97 -4.85
C TYR A 141 3.67 -9.23 -6.33
N GLY A 142 4.85 -8.80 -6.80
CA GLY A 142 5.30 -9.05 -8.17
C GLY A 142 5.40 -10.54 -8.50
N ILE A 143 5.84 -11.38 -7.55
CA ILE A 143 5.85 -12.84 -7.70
C ILE A 143 4.42 -13.39 -7.81
N HIS A 144 3.48 -12.87 -7.03
CA HIS A 144 2.08 -13.28 -7.10
C HIS A 144 1.43 -12.91 -8.45
N GLN A 145 1.66 -11.69 -8.94
CA GLN A 145 1.18 -11.26 -10.26
C GLN A 145 1.74 -12.13 -11.38
N LEU A 146 3.03 -12.42 -11.30
CA LEU A 146 3.70 -13.33 -12.21
C LEU A 146 3.09 -14.74 -12.16
N ASP A 147 2.70 -15.21 -10.99
CA ASP A 147 2.04 -16.51 -10.85
C ASP A 147 0.73 -16.56 -11.61
N LEU A 148 -0.15 -15.57 -11.38
CA LEU A 148 -1.45 -15.45 -12.06
C LEU A 148 -1.28 -15.39 -13.58
N ALA A 149 -0.37 -14.54 -14.05
CA ALA A 149 -0.14 -14.35 -15.48
C ALA A 149 0.35 -15.62 -16.20
N TYR A 150 1.06 -16.52 -15.52
CA TYR A 150 1.51 -17.81 -16.07
C TYR A 150 0.51 -18.95 -15.83
N VAL A 151 -0.56 -18.78 -15.06
CA VAL A 151 -1.61 -19.81 -14.91
C VAL A 151 -2.70 -19.68 -15.96
N GLY A 152 -2.69 -18.60 -16.76
CA GLY A 152 -3.68 -18.36 -17.82
C GLY A 152 -4.91 -17.60 -17.36
N THR A 153 -4.99 -17.30 -16.07
CA THR A 153 -5.67 -16.11 -15.58
C THR A 153 -4.81 -14.90 -16.00
N LYS A 154 -4.85 -14.52 -17.29
CA LYS A 154 -4.63 -13.11 -17.63
C LYS A 154 -5.54 -12.35 -16.67
N SER A 155 -5.01 -11.34 -15.99
CA SER A 155 -5.68 -10.59 -14.93
C SER A 155 -6.86 -9.77 -15.46
N THR A 156 -7.78 -10.37 -16.21
CA THR A 156 -9.15 -9.93 -16.47
C THR A 156 -10.08 -10.32 -15.33
N GLU A 157 -9.67 -11.25 -14.46
CA GLU A 157 -10.34 -11.52 -13.19
C GLU A 157 -9.47 -11.02 -12.06
N VAL A 158 -9.60 -9.72 -11.76
CA VAL A 158 -9.28 -9.15 -10.46
C VAL A 158 -10.38 -9.65 -9.49
N SER A 159 -10.39 -10.94 -9.23
CA SER A 159 -11.38 -11.59 -8.38
C SER A 159 -11.21 -11.05 -6.96
N LEU A 160 -12.30 -10.53 -6.40
CA LEU A 160 -12.72 -10.31 -5.00
C LEU A 160 -11.71 -10.53 -3.84
N GLU A 161 -10.74 -11.43 -3.97
CA GLU A 161 -9.61 -11.66 -3.06
C GLU A 161 -8.66 -10.45 -2.94
N ARG A 162 -8.53 -9.58 -3.96
CA ARG A 162 -7.77 -8.32 -3.84
C ARG A 162 -8.48 -7.28 -2.98
N LEU A 163 -9.82 -7.29 -2.94
CA LEU A 163 -10.61 -6.42 -2.07
C LEU A 163 -10.52 -6.89 -0.61
N SER A 164 -10.62 -8.20 -0.36
CA SER A 164 -10.51 -8.75 1.01
C SER A 164 -9.10 -8.69 1.60
N GLY A 165 -8.05 -8.78 0.76
CA GLY A 165 -6.66 -8.57 1.18
C GLY A 165 -6.34 -7.12 1.55
N HIS A 166 -7.00 -6.15 0.92
CA HIS A 166 -6.94 -4.74 1.34
C HIS A 166 -7.79 -4.48 2.59
N GLU A 167 -8.98 -5.08 2.74
CA GLU A 167 -9.76 -5.00 3.99
C GLU A 167 -8.96 -5.43 5.23
N GLN A 168 -8.12 -6.46 5.12
CA GLN A 168 -7.28 -6.92 6.24
C GLN A 168 -6.11 -5.98 6.56
N GLN A 169 -5.55 -5.28 5.57
CA GLN A 169 -4.51 -4.27 5.80
C GLN A 169 -5.09 -2.98 6.39
N LEU A 170 -6.31 -2.64 5.97
CA LEU A 170 -7.08 -1.52 6.49
C LEU A 170 -7.42 -1.72 7.98
N LYS A 171 -7.55 -2.96 8.49
CA LYS A 171 -7.86 -3.27 9.91
C LYS A 171 -6.68 -3.13 10.88
N SER A 172 -5.49 -2.74 10.41
CA SER A 172 -4.37 -2.47 11.32
C SER A 172 -4.47 -1.07 11.94
N GLU A 173 -4.16 -0.93 13.23
CA GLU A 173 -4.29 0.33 14.00
C GLU A 173 -3.45 1.51 13.45
N HIS A 174 -2.51 1.23 12.54
CA HIS A 174 -1.73 2.25 11.79
C HIS A 174 -2.45 2.78 10.53
N ALA A 175 -3.64 2.28 10.20
CA ALA A 175 -4.44 2.68 9.03
C ALA A 175 -5.50 3.77 9.35
N ASN A 176 -5.43 4.41 10.52
CA ASN A 176 -6.35 5.50 10.90
C ASN A 176 -5.85 6.91 10.56
N ASP A 177 -4.62 7.00 10.01
CA ASP A 177 -4.10 8.24 9.46
C ASP A 177 -4.80 8.55 8.13
N ILE A 178 -5.47 9.69 8.08
CA ILE A 178 -6.19 10.16 6.90
C ILE A 178 -5.25 10.26 5.69
N ARG A 179 -3.97 10.58 5.90
CA ARG A 179 -2.98 10.68 4.82
C ARG A 179 -2.74 9.34 4.13
N VAL A 180 -2.68 8.27 4.92
CA VAL A 180 -2.54 6.90 4.42
C VAL A 180 -3.80 6.49 3.68
N LEU A 181 -4.98 6.76 4.24
CA LEU A 181 -6.27 6.44 3.61
C LEU A 181 -6.48 7.20 2.29
N VAL A 182 -6.10 8.48 2.22
CA VAL A 182 -6.15 9.27 0.98
C VAL A 182 -5.21 8.69 -0.07
N GLN A 183 -3.98 8.30 0.31
CA GLN A 183 -3.04 7.67 -0.61
C GLN A 183 -3.55 6.31 -1.11
N GLU A 184 -4.18 5.53 -0.24
CA GLU A 184 -4.78 4.25 -0.61
C GLU A 184 -6.00 4.41 -1.52
N ALA A 185 -6.88 5.38 -1.23
CA ALA A 185 -8.01 5.69 -2.09
C ALA A 185 -7.56 6.22 -3.47
N LYS A 186 -6.50 7.05 -3.52
CA LYS A 186 -5.87 7.46 -4.79
C LYS A 186 -5.34 6.26 -5.58
N ARG A 187 -4.65 5.32 -4.92
CA ARG A 187 -4.17 4.08 -5.55
C ARG A 187 -5.33 3.22 -6.04
N TYR A 188 -6.42 3.17 -5.29
CA TYR A 188 -7.62 2.43 -5.66
C TYR A 188 -8.26 2.99 -6.94
N VAL A 189 -8.46 4.30 -7.02
CA VAL A 189 -8.98 4.96 -8.23
C VAL A 189 -8.00 4.82 -9.41
N GLN A 190 -6.68 4.96 -9.19
CA GLN A 190 -5.68 4.71 -10.25
C GLN A 190 -5.66 3.26 -10.73
N ALA A 191 -5.89 2.29 -9.84
CA ALA A 191 -6.02 0.89 -10.23
C ALA A 191 -7.28 0.67 -11.08
N MET A 192 -8.32 1.48 -10.86
CA MET A 192 -9.55 1.44 -11.62
C MET A 192 -9.46 2.05 -13.01
N ASP A 193 -8.58 3.01 -13.27
CA ASP A 193 -8.33 3.53 -14.63
C ASP A 193 -7.96 2.41 -15.62
N THR A 194 -7.40 1.30 -15.12
CA THR A 194 -7.08 0.11 -15.93
C THR A 194 -8.29 -0.75 -16.30
N LEU A 195 -9.46 -0.50 -15.71
CA LEU A 195 -10.69 -1.29 -15.87
C LEU A 195 -11.70 -0.71 -16.87
N SER A 196 -11.31 0.32 -17.65
CA SER A 196 -12.18 1.00 -18.61
C SER A 196 -13.48 1.52 -17.97
N ILE A 197 -13.33 2.28 -16.89
CA ILE A 197 -14.45 2.98 -16.22
C ILE A 197 -15.10 4.00 -17.16
N ASP A 198 -16.42 4.19 -17.02
CA ASP A 198 -17.14 5.31 -17.65
C ASP A 198 -16.53 6.65 -17.19
N PRO A 199 -16.07 7.52 -18.12
CA PRO A 199 -15.45 8.80 -17.78
C PRO A 199 -16.25 9.67 -16.79
N MET A 200 -17.59 9.55 -16.76
CA MET A 200 -18.42 10.29 -15.82
C MET A 200 -18.24 9.82 -14.36
N LEU A 201 -18.09 8.51 -14.14
CA LEU A 201 -17.88 7.95 -12.81
C LEU A 201 -16.46 8.23 -12.32
N ASP A 202 -15.47 8.12 -13.21
CA ASP A 202 -14.08 8.47 -12.89
C ASP A 202 -13.96 9.95 -12.50
N ASN A 203 -14.56 10.86 -13.28
CA ASN A 203 -14.56 12.28 -12.94
C ASN A 203 -15.12 12.55 -11.52
N ARG A 204 -16.19 11.83 -11.13
CA ARG A 204 -16.77 11.95 -9.79
C ARG A 204 -15.84 11.42 -8.70
N LEU A 205 -15.20 10.28 -8.92
CA LEU A 205 -14.22 9.73 -7.98
C LEU A 205 -13.03 10.68 -7.78
N GLN A 206 -12.51 11.26 -8.86
CA GLN A 206 -11.43 12.26 -8.79
C GLN A 206 -11.86 13.52 -8.03
N ARG A 207 -13.10 13.99 -8.22
CA ARG A 207 -13.65 15.13 -7.47
C ARG A 207 -13.76 14.83 -5.98
N ILE A 208 -14.28 13.66 -5.61
CA ILE A 208 -14.33 13.21 -4.21
C ILE A 208 -12.91 13.22 -3.61
N LEU A 209 -11.93 12.61 -4.29
CA LEU A 209 -10.54 12.60 -3.81
C LEU A 209 -9.95 14.01 -3.67
N THR A 210 -10.34 14.95 -4.54
CA THR A 210 -9.92 16.35 -4.45
C THR A 210 -10.50 17.02 -3.20
N HIS A 211 -11.78 16.79 -2.90
CA HIS A 211 -12.41 17.31 -1.69
C HIS A 211 -11.80 16.70 -0.41
N VAL A 212 -11.53 15.40 -0.41
CA VAL A 212 -10.85 14.76 0.73
C VAL A 212 -9.43 15.29 0.91
N GLY A 213 -8.69 15.57 -0.17
CA GLY A 213 -7.38 16.20 -0.07
C GLY A 213 -7.39 17.56 0.65
N LYS A 214 -8.48 18.34 0.50
CA LYS A 214 -8.66 19.60 1.23
C LYS A 214 -8.95 19.40 2.72
N LEU A 215 -9.48 18.24 3.10
CA LEU A 215 -9.79 17.87 4.48
C LEU A 215 -8.56 17.34 5.23
N GLU A 216 -7.49 16.96 4.52
CA GLU A 216 -6.33 16.25 5.07
C GLU A 216 -5.56 17.07 6.11
N ASP A 217 -5.28 18.34 5.83
CA ASP A 217 -4.45 19.20 6.67
C ASP A 217 -5.12 19.55 8.00
N ASP A 218 -6.44 19.73 7.97
CA ASP A 218 -7.24 20.13 9.12
C ASP A 218 -8.05 18.98 9.72
N PHE A 219 -7.74 17.74 9.34
CA PHE A 219 -8.52 16.58 9.72
C PHE A 219 -8.61 16.40 11.25
N GLN A 220 -7.62 16.90 11.98
CA GLN A 220 -7.60 16.87 13.44
C GLN A 220 -8.71 17.73 14.08
N LEU A 221 -9.22 18.75 13.38
CA LEU A 221 -10.24 19.67 13.86
C LEU A 221 -11.64 19.08 13.87
N PHE A 222 -11.90 18.03 13.09
CA PHE A 222 -13.20 17.36 13.03
C PHE A 222 -13.59 16.65 14.32
N ASP A 223 -14.89 16.51 14.50
CA ASP A 223 -15.46 15.67 15.55
C ASP A 223 -15.27 14.18 15.23
N PHE A 224 -15.47 13.34 16.24
CA PHE A 224 -15.25 11.91 16.12
C PHE A 224 -16.16 11.28 15.05
N GLU A 225 -17.42 11.74 14.96
CA GLU A 225 -18.40 11.27 13.99
C GLU A 225 -18.02 11.62 12.55
N ASP A 226 -17.60 12.87 12.30
CA ASP A 226 -17.16 13.32 10.98
C ASP A 226 -15.89 12.59 10.54
N LYS A 227 -14.93 12.44 11.47
CA LYS A 227 -13.72 11.63 11.24
C LYS A 227 -14.07 10.21 10.88
N HIS A 228 -15.05 9.60 11.56
CA HIS A 228 -15.50 8.25 11.25
C HIS A 228 -16.16 8.19 9.88
N THR A 229 -17.02 9.15 9.55
CA THR A 229 -17.74 9.24 8.27
C THR A 229 -16.78 9.33 7.10
N VAL A 230 -15.78 10.22 7.15
CA VAL A 230 -14.78 10.34 6.08
C VAL A 230 -13.94 9.07 5.95
N ARG A 231 -13.52 8.45 7.08
CA ARG A 231 -12.76 7.19 7.04
C ARG A 231 -13.58 6.07 6.42
N ARG A 232 -14.83 5.89 6.85
CA ARG A 232 -15.74 4.86 6.33
C ARG A 232 -16.00 5.06 4.84
N LEU A 233 -16.19 6.29 4.40
CA LEU A 233 -16.41 6.63 2.99
C LEU A 233 -15.25 6.18 2.11
N LEU A 234 -14.02 6.49 2.51
CA LEU A 234 -12.80 6.13 1.75
C LEU A 234 -12.50 4.63 1.80
N ARG A 235 -12.75 4.01 2.95
CA ARG A 235 -12.31 2.65 3.25
C ARG A 235 -13.30 1.58 2.85
N GLU A 236 -14.59 1.88 2.98
CA GLU A 236 -15.67 0.90 2.87
C GLU A 236 -16.64 1.34 1.77
N ASP A 237 -17.25 2.53 1.88
CA ASP A 237 -18.39 2.86 1.02
C ASP A 237 -18.01 2.98 -0.46
N ILE A 238 -16.93 3.71 -0.79
CA ILE A 238 -16.46 3.82 -2.18
C ILE A 238 -15.97 2.47 -2.71
N PRO A 239 -15.08 1.74 -2.00
CA PRO A 239 -14.62 0.44 -2.48
C PRO A 239 -15.73 -0.61 -2.64
N ASN A 240 -16.70 -0.63 -1.73
CA ASN A 240 -17.82 -1.57 -1.78
C ASN A 240 -18.78 -1.23 -2.92
N LEU A 241 -19.11 0.04 -3.10
CA LEU A 241 -20.00 0.49 -4.19
C LEU A 241 -19.40 0.15 -5.56
N MET A 242 -18.14 0.52 -5.77
CA MET A 242 -17.47 0.27 -7.03
C MET A 242 -17.17 -1.22 -7.24
N GLY A 243 -16.79 -1.93 -6.18
CA GLY A 243 -16.60 -3.39 -6.22
C GLY A 243 -17.88 -4.13 -6.61
N ALA A 244 -19.02 -3.75 -6.03
CA ALA A 244 -20.33 -4.29 -6.38
C ALA A 244 -20.70 -3.97 -7.84
N PHE A 245 -20.47 -2.73 -8.29
CA PHE A 245 -20.74 -2.32 -9.67
C PHE A 245 -19.93 -3.15 -10.68
N PHE A 246 -18.64 -3.37 -10.44
CA PHE A 246 -17.80 -4.19 -11.33
C PHE A 246 -18.12 -5.68 -11.29
N ALA A 247 -18.73 -6.17 -10.21
CA ALA A 247 -19.19 -7.56 -10.14
C ALA A 247 -20.45 -7.83 -10.99
N LEU A 248 -21.16 -6.79 -11.44
CA LEU A 248 -22.33 -6.92 -12.29
C LEU A 248 -21.95 -7.27 -13.74
N SER A 249 -22.88 -7.90 -14.46
CA SER A 249 -22.77 -8.10 -15.91
C SER A 249 -22.79 -6.74 -16.65
N LYS A 250 -22.22 -6.67 -17.85
CA LYS A 250 -22.16 -5.41 -18.62
C LYS A 250 -23.54 -4.77 -18.88
N GLN A 251 -24.57 -5.60 -19.07
CA GLN A 251 -25.94 -5.12 -19.24
C GLN A 251 -26.45 -4.46 -17.96
N ASN A 252 -26.26 -5.13 -16.82
CA ASN A 252 -26.66 -4.59 -15.51
C ASN A 252 -25.81 -3.37 -15.11
N GLN A 253 -24.55 -3.29 -15.54
CA GLN A 253 -23.72 -2.11 -15.35
C GLN A 253 -24.30 -0.88 -16.06
N LEU A 254 -24.80 -1.03 -17.28
CA LEU A 254 -25.45 0.08 -17.99
C LEU A 254 -26.72 0.55 -17.27
N GLU A 255 -27.54 -0.38 -16.78
CA GLU A 255 -28.77 -0.07 -16.05
C GLU A 255 -28.51 0.57 -14.68
N GLN A 256 -27.48 0.13 -13.97
CA GLN A 256 -27.16 0.63 -12.62
C GLN A 256 -26.22 1.84 -12.61
N ARG A 257 -25.70 2.24 -13.78
CA ARG A 257 -24.74 3.34 -13.91
C ARG A 257 -25.25 4.63 -13.26
N ASP A 258 -26.48 5.02 -13.57
CA ASP A 258 -27.04 6.29 -13.09
C ASP A 258 -27.25 6.26 -11.56
N ASN A 259 -27.60 5.09 -11.01
CA ASN A 259 -27.74 4.89 -9.56
C ASN A 259 -26.38 5.01 -8.83
N VAL A 260 -25.32 4.46 -9.41
CA VAL A 260 -23.96 4.61 -8.89
C VAL A 260 -23.51 6.07 -8.97
N PHE A 261 -23.79 6.74 -10.09
CA PHE A 261 -23.48 8.17 -10.25
C PHE A 261 -24.17 9.04 -9.20
N VAL A 262 -25.46 8.80 -8.94
CA VAL A 262 -26.22 9.53 -7.90
C VAL A 262 -25.63 9.25 -6.52
N SER A 263 -25.23 8.01 -6.24
CA SER A 263 -24.63 7.62 -4.95
C SER A 263 -23.30 8.32 -4.72
N LEU A 264 -22.40 8.33 -5.72
CA LEU A 264 -21.14 9.08 -5.67
C LEU A 264 -21.38 10.58 -5.52
N SER A 265 -22.40 11.12 -6.19
CA SER A 265 -22.75 12.55 -6.07
C SER A 265 -23.23 12.91 -4.65
N LYS A 266 -23.98 12.02 -3.99
CA LYS A 266 -24.38 12.21 -2.59
C LYS A 266 -23.18 12.17 -1.64
N MET A 267 -22.24 11.25 -1.88
CA MET A 267 -20.98 11.19 -1.12
C MET A 267 -20.16 12.47 -1.28
N GLU A 268 -20.05 12.99 -2.51
CA GLU A 268 -19.38 14.27 -2.79
C GLU A 268 -20.04 15.43 -2.04
N LEU A 269 -21.37 15.53 -2.07
CA LEU A 269 -22.10 16.58 -1.36
C LEU A 269 -21.91 16.52 0.16
N SER A 270 -21.81 15.31 0.72
CA SER A 270 -21.49 15.12 2.14
C SER A 270 -20.11 15.71 2.49
N LEU A 271 -19.09 15.43 1.67
CA LEU A 271 -17.75 15.98 1.87
C LEU A 271 -17.69 17.50 1.71
N ILE A 272 -18.49 18.07 0.80
CA ILE A 272 -18.60 19.54 0.65
C ILE A 272 -19.18 20.17 1.92
N ARG A 273 -20.23 19.58 2.50
CA ARG A 273 -20.81 20.08 3.77
C ARG A 273 -19.81 20.04 4.91
N LEU A 274 -19.05 18.95 5.02
CA LEU A 274 -18.00 18.82 6.03
C LEU A 274 -16.89 19.88 5.85
N LEU A 275 -16.56 20.25 4.61
CA LEU A 275 -15.63 21.36 4.35
C LEU A 275 -16.18 22.70 4.84
N GLU A 276 -17.45 22.98 4.59
CA GLU A 276 -18.11 24.22 5.04
C GLU A 276 -18.20 24.30 6.58
N GLU A 277 -18.50 23.19 7.24
CA GLU A 277 -18.54 23.10 8.71
C GLU A 277 -17.16 23.28 9.35
N LEU A 278 -16.12 22.70 8.73
CA LEU A 278 -14.74 22.92 9.14
C LEU A 278 -14.33 24.39 9.01
N GLU A 279 -14.73 25.06 7.92
CA GLU A 279 -14.45 26.49 7.73
C GLU A 279 -15.12 27.35 8.80
N LYS A 280 -16.38 27.07 9.14
CA LYS A 280 -17.06 27.73 10.28
C LYS A 280 -16.32 27.52 11.59
N THR A 281 -15.90 26.29 11.86
CA THR A 281 -15.15 25.93 13.08
C THR A 281 -13.82 26.68 13.18
N LYS A 282 -13.12 26.87 12.05
CA LYS A 282 -11.88 27.67 12.00
C LYS A 282 -12.14 29.14 12.32
N ILE A 283 -13.20 29.72 11.76
CA ILE A 283 -13.59 31.11 12.02
C ILE A 283 -13.93 31.30 13.50
N GLU A 284 -14.68 30.37 14.10
CA GLU A 284 -15.01 30.40 15.53
C GLU A 284 -13.76 30.36 16.42
N ARG A 285 -12.81 29.46 16.12
CA ARG A 285 -11.53 29.39 16.83
C ARG A 285 -10.71 30.66 16.67
N MET A 286 -10.66 31.22 15.46
CA MET A 286 -9.98 32.49 15.19
C MET A 286 -10.58 33.61 16.03
N ASN A 287 -11.91 33.77 16.02
CA ASN A 287 -12.61 34.76 16.82
C ASN A 287 -12.37 34.58 18.32
N HIS A 288 -12.33 33.33 18.80
CA HIS A 288 -12.00 33.03 20.19
C HIS A 288 -10.57 33.45 20.55
N VAL A 289 -9.59 33.17 19.69
CA VAL A 289 -8.20 33.60 19.89
C VAL A 289 -8.07 35.12 19.86
N MET A 290 -8.74 35.82 18.93
CA MET A 290 -8.75 37.29 18.88
C MET A 290 -9.32 37.88 20.17
N ARG A 291 -10.45 37.34 20.66
CA ARG A 291 -11.05 37.77 21.93
C ARG A 291 -10.12 37.54 23.13
N LEU A 292 -9.38 36.42 23.15
CA LEU A 292 -8.37 36.18 24.19
C LEU A 292 -7.19 37.16 24.11
N GLN A 293 -6.78 37.57 22.90
CA GLN A 293 -5.73 38.57 22.72
C GLN A 293 -6.20 39.96 23.16
N GLU A 294 -7.41 40.36 22.80
CA GLU A 294 -8.03 41.61 23.27
C GLU A 294 -8.10 41.66 24.79
N LEU A 295 -8.47 40.56 25.45
CA LEU A 295 -8.49 40.49 26.92
C LEU A 295 -7.08 40.60 27.53
N ARG A 296 -6.04 40.05 26.89
CA ARG A 296 -4.67 40.05 27.41
C ARG A 296 -3.91 41.35 27.16
N TYR A 297 -4.14 41.98 26.02
CA TYR A 297 -3.36 43.14 25.57
C TYR A 297 -4.18 44.43 25.50
N GLY A 298 -5.49 44.35 25.26
CA GLY A 298 -6.38 45.52 25.22
C GLY A 298 -6.71 46.12 26.59
N ALA A 299 -6.49 45.38 27.69
CA ALA A 299 -6.62 45.92 29.05
C ALA A 299 -5.43 46.81 29.46
N ASN A 300 -4.25 46.62 28.85
CA ASN A 300 -3.04 47.37 29.19
C ASN A 300 -2.94 48.73 28.46
N GLU A 301 -3.71 48.96 27.39
CA GLU A 301 -3.72 50.27 26.71
C GLU A 301 -4.51 51.33 27.50
N LYS A 302 -5.55 50.93 28.27
CA LYS A 302 -6.36 51.88 29.04
C LYS A 302 -5.74 52.35 30.36
N GLN A 303 -4.64 51.77 30.81
CA GLN A 303 -3.93 52.19 32.03
C GLN A 303 -2.74 53.12 31.75
N ASN A 304 -2.41 53.38 30.48
CA ASN A 304 -1.32 54.27 30.08
C ASN A 304 -1.82 55.62 29.49
N GLU A 305 -3.13 55.88 29.51
CA GLU A 305 -3.75 57.13 29.04
C GLU A 305 -4.36 57.99 30.19
N GLU A 306 -4.11 57.65 31.47
CA GLU A 306 -4.41 58.53 32.62
C GLU A 306 -3.14 59.17 33.21
#